data_AF-A0A1Q7GGE5-F1
#
_entry.id   AF-A0A1Q7GGE5-F1
#
_cell.length_a   1.000
_cell.length_b   1.000
_cell.length_c   1.000
_cell.angle_alpha   90.00
_cell.angle_beta   90.00
_cell.angle_gamma   90.00
#
_symmetry.space_group_name_H-M   'P 1'
#
loop_
_entity.id
_entity.type
_entity.pdbx_description
1 polymer ?
#
loop_
_entity_poly.entity_id
_entity_poly.type
_entity_poly.pdbx_seq_one_letter_code
_entity_poly.pdbx_strand_id
1 'polypeptide(L)'
;MRKLAAVLVLFALSGTRLAAQYERRYEVGLFGAYTKYDKTFGLADKPGGGVRFAYALGPALSLEVEALFQSPQNLPASAQIEPLIGSGSLLLYALNASRMSLYLIGGYSRLDFGGTSPYRFTDGGVHGGAGVKFFMSSRFALRFEGRGIYTPTTNATFGPKNATHLVASAGVSFFQSSGPPAADADHDGVPDKQDACPDTPLGATVDKRGCPSDSDGDGVLNGIDKCPDTPAGATVDATGCPHDSDGDGVLDGIDKCPDTPAGVKVDEKGCPPAPPDSDGDGVDDSMPNRLRP
;
A
#
# COMPACT_ATOMS: atom_id res chain seq x y z
N MET A 1 24.68 -37.90 6.81
CA MET A 1 24.72 -36.45 7.12
C MET A 1 25.92 -35.83 6.39
N ARG A 2 25.71 -35.19 5.24
CA ARG A 2 26.76 -34.48 4.50
C ARG A 2 26.32 -33.03 4.34
N LYS A 3 27.14 -32.13 4.88
CA LYS A 3 26.95 -30.68 4.96
C LYS A 3 26.89 -30.10 3.54
N LEU A 4 25.78 -29.46 3.16
CA LEU A 4 25.76 -28.57 2.00
C LEU A 4 26.16 -27.17 2.47
N ALA A 5 27.29 -26.70 1.95
CA ALA A 5 27.81 -25.37 2.19
C ALA A 5 26.94 -24.34 1.46
N ALA A 6 26.65 -23.25 2.18
CA ALA A 6 25.95 -22.09 1.70
C ALA A 6 26.75 -21.36 0.61
N VAL A 7 26.06 -20.87 -0.42
CA VAL A 7 26.53 -19.77 -1.25
C VAL A 7 25.49 -18.66 -1.14
N LEU A 8 25.73 -17.75 -0.19
CA LEU A 8 25.03 -16.49 -0.04
C LEU A 8 25.77 -15.48 -0.94
N VAL A 9 25.19 -15.15 -2.09
CA VAL A 9 25.67 -14.04 -2.90
C VAL A 9 25.08 -12.76 -2.29
N LEU A 10 25.89 -12.04 -1.52
CA LEU A 10 25.61 -10.67 -1.12
C LEU A 10 25.68 -9.79 -2.38
N PHE A 11 24.54 -9.32 -2.87
CA PHE A 11 24.50 -8.14 -3.73
C PHE A 11 24.46 -6.90 -2.83
N ALA A 12 25.58 -6.19 -2.79
CA ALA A 12 25.62 -4.84 -2.26
C ALA A 12 24.80 -3.93 -3.17
N LEU A 13 23.60 -3.54 -2.74
CA LEU A 13 22.86 -2.43 -3.33
C LEU A 13 23.23 -1.18 -2.53
N SER A 14 24.03 -0.32 -3.16
CA SER A 14 24.18 1.07 -2.74
C SER A 14 22.79 1.72 -2.72
N GLY A 15 22.41 2.20 -1.54
CA GLY A 15 21.18 2.96 -1.38
C GLY A 15 21.25 4.27 -2.16
N THR A 16 20.18 4.60 -2.85
CA THR A 16 19.44 5.86 -2.68
C THR A 16 18.10 5.77 -3.43
N ARG A 17 17.08 6.43 -2.86
CA ARG A 17 15.66 6.48 -3.22
C ARG A 17 14.80 5.33 -2.68
N LEU A 18 14.47 5.45 -1.39
CA LEU A 18 13.23 4.91 -0.84
C LEU A 18 12.05 5.39 -1.69
N ALA A 19 11.19 4.44 -2.07
CA ALA A 19 9.81 4.62 -2.50
C ALA A 19 9.52 5.68 -3.59
N ALA A 20 10.27 5.69 -4.69
CA ALA A 20 9.67 6.13 -5.96
C ALA A 20 8.62 5.08 -6.35
N GLN A 21 7.34 5.48 -6.40
CA GLN A 21 6.25 4.61 -6.83
C GLN A 21 6.59 4.05 -8.23
N TYR A 22 6.88 2.76 -8.29
CA TYR A 22 7.34 2.12 -9.52
C TYR A 22 6.24 2.16 -10.58
N GLU A 23 6.57 2.68 -11.77
CA GLU A 23 5.73 2.49 -12.95
C GLU A 23 5.44 0.99 -13.09
N ARG A 24 4.17 0.62 -13.33
CA ARG A 24 3.72 -0.77 -13.53
C ARG A 24 3.72 -1.66 -12.29
N ARG A 25 3.24 -1.14 -11.15
CA ARG A 25 3.08 -1.91 -9.91
C ARG A 25 2.23 -3.18 -10.05
N TYR A 26 1.19 -3.12 -10.88
CA TYR A 26 0.29 -4.25 -11.14
C TYR A 26 0.37 -4.67 -12.61
N GLU A 27 0.54 -5.97 -12.85
CA GLU A 27 0.48 -6.60 -14.16
C GLU A 27 -0.67 -7.61 -14.18
N VAL A 28 -1.48 -7.57 -15.23
CA VAL A 28 -2.44 -8.61 -15.59
C VAL A 28 -2.06 -9.13 -16.96
N GLY A 29 -1.96 -10.45 -17.11
CA GLY A 29 -1.56 -11.07 -18.36
C GLY A 29 -2.47 -12.20 -18.79
N LEU A 30 -2.62 -12.34 -20.11
CA LEU A 30 -3.24 -13.49 -20.77
C LEU A 30 -2.18 -14.16 -21.63
N PHE A 31 -2.13 -15.49 -21.62
CA PHE A 31 -1.11 -16.22 -22.38
C PHE A 31 -1.64 -17.52 -22.96
N GLY A 32 -1.07 -17.91 -24.10
CA GLY A 32 -1.10 -19.27 -24.59
C GLY A 32 0.16 -20.01 -24.12
N ALA A 33 0.04 -21.32 -23.92
CA ALA A 33 1.15 -22.16 -23.50
C ALA A 33 1.17 -23.49 -24.26
N TYR A 34 2.35 -24.09 -24.33
CA TYR A 34 2.55 -25.46 -24.78
C TYR A 34 3.31 -26.21 -23.70
N THR A 35 2.68 -27.26 -23.17
CA THR A 35 3.25 -28.09 -22.11
C THR A 35 3.72 -29.40 -22.70
N LYS A 36 5.01 -29.64 -22.57
CA LYS A 36 5.63 -30.93 -22.79
C LYS A 36 5.65 -31.68 -21.47
N TYR A 37 4.84 -32.74 -21.39
CA TYR A 37 4.79 -33.55 -20.18
C TYR A 37 6.00 -34.47 -20.10
N ASP A 38 6.32 -34.88 -18.87
CA ASP A 38 7.26 -35.98 -18.68
C ASP A 38 6.73 -37.22 -19.42
N LYS A 39 7.58 -37.83 -20.24
CA LYS A 39 7.20 -38.99 -21.06
C LYS A 39 6.66 -40.15 -20.23
N THR A 40 7.09 -40.25 -18.99
CA THR A 40 6.66 -41.31 -18.07
C THR A 40 5.19 -41.25 -17.69
N PHE A 41 4.54 -40.10 -17.93
CA PHE A 41 3.11 -39.93 -17.70
C PHE A 41 2.27 -40.44 -18.86
N GLY A 42 2.87 -40.78 -20.02
CA GLY A 42 2.13 -41.23 -21.20
C GLY A 42 1.15 -40.18 -21.75
N LEU A 43 1.28 -38.93 -21.31
CA LEU A 43 0.46 -37.81 -21.77
C LEU A 43 1.03 -37.24 -23.06
N ALA A 44 0.14 -36.74 -23.92
CA ALA A 44 0.55 -36.05 -25.12
C ALA A 44 0.92 -34.62 -24.75
N ASP A 45 1.83 -34.01 -25.50
CA ASP A 45 2.12 -32.59 -25.34
C ASP A 45 0.88 -31.77 -25.74
N LYS A 46 0.47 -30.82 -24.90
CA LYS A 46 -0.82 -30.12 -25.06
C LYS A 46 -0.67 -28.60 -25.10
N PRO A 47 -1.42 -27.94 -25.99
CA PRO A 47 -1.64 -26.51 -25.88
C PRO A 47 -2.56 -26.21 -24.69
N GLY A 48 -2.39 -25.03 -24.13
CA GLY A 48 -3.20 -24.48 -23.07
C GLY A 48 -3.22 -22.96 -23.12
N GLY A 49 -3.92 -22.37 -22.17
CA GLY A 49 -3.97 -20.93 -22.00
C GLY A 49 -4.21 -20.60 -20.54
N GLY A 50 -3.85 -19.39 -20.15
CA GLY A 50 -3.90 -19.00 -18.77
C GLY A 50 -3.97 -17.51 -18.55
N VAL A 51 -4.17 -17.20 -17.28
CA VAL A 51 -4.16 -15.84 -16.74
C VAL A 51 -3.07 -15.74 -15.71
N ARG A 52 -2.48 -14.55 -15.61
CA ARG A 52 -1.49 -14.24 -14.58
C ARG A 52 -1.72 -12.87 -14.01
N PHE A 53 -1.37 -12.73 -12.74
CA PHE A 53 -1.35 -11.48 -12.02
C PHE A 53 0.01 -11.35 -11.35
N ALA A 54 0.66 -10.20 -11.50
CA ALA A 54 1.92 -9.92 -10.83
C ALA A 54 1.90 -8.56 -10.12
N TYR A 55 2.60 -8.51 -9.00
CA TYR A 55 2.79 -7.34 -8.16
C TYR A 55 4.28 -7.03 -8.03
N ALA A 56 4.69 -5.83 -8.43
CA ALA A 56 6.07 -5.38 -8.29
C ALA A 56 6.34 -4.94 -6.84
N LEU A 57 7.25 -5.66 -6.18
CA LEU A 57 7.78 -5.29 -4.85
C LEU A 57 8.84 -4.19 -4.96
N GLY A 58 9.47 -4.07 -6.13
CA GLY A 58 10.51 -3.09 -6.44
C GLY A 58 10.85 -3.10 -7.93
N PRO A 59 11.93 -2.42 -8.36
CA PRO A 59 12.30 -2.33 -9.77
C PRO A 59 12.95 -3.63 -10.30
N ALA A 60 13.40 -4.49 -9.39
CA ALA A 60 14.11 -5.73 -9.69
C ALA A 60 13.34 -6.99 -9.29
N LEU A 61 12.23 -6.88 -8.57
CA LEU A 61 11.52 -8.01 -7.99
C LEU A 61 10.00 -7.89 -8.14
N SER A 62 9.35 -8.97 -8.58
CA SER A 62 7.89 -9.11 -8.55
C SER A 62 7.44 -10.44 -7.96
N LEU A 63 6.27 -10.43 -7.34
CA LEU A 63 5.49 -11.62 -7.02
C LEU A 63 4.53 -11.90 -8.17
N GLU A 64 4.31 -13.15 -8.52
CA GLU A 64 3.36 -13.55 -9.56
C GLU A 64 2.55 -14.77 -9.13
N VAL A 65 1.27 -14.76 -9.48
CA VAL A 65 0.39 -15.91 -9.44
C VAL A 65 -0.16 -16.17 -10.83
N GLU A 66 -0.27 -17.43 -11.22
CA GLU A 66 -0.88 -17.80 -12.50
C GLU A 66 -1.68 -19.10 -12.41
N ALA A 67 -2.66 -19.20 -13.31
CA ALA A 67 -3.43 -20.40 -13.56
C ALA A 67 -3.33 -20.74 -15.06
N LEU A 68 -2.87 -21.95 -15.36
CA LEU A 68 -2.73 -22.49 -16.71
C LEU A 68 -3.69 -23.66 -16.89
N PHE A 69 -4.67 -23.45 -17.77
CA PHE A 69 -5.64 -24.45 -18.19
C PHE A 69 -5.14 -25.17 -19.45
N GLN A 70 -5.25 -26.49 -19.48
CA GLN A 70 -4.78 -27.30 -20.60
C GLN A 70 -5.94 -27.93 -21.36
N SER A 71 -5.78 -28.06 -22.68
CA SER A 71 -6.82 -28.67 -23.52
C SER A 71 -7.10 -30.11 -23.08
N PRO A 72 -8.36 -30.57 -23.08
CA PRO A 72 -8.70 -31.91 -22.64
C PRO A 72 -7.94 -33.00 -23.42
N GLN A 73 -7.62 -34.08 -22.73
CA GLN A 73 -7.00 -35.26 -23.33
C GLN A 73 -7.88 -36.49 -23.16
N ASN A 74 -8.20 -37.12 -24.29
CA ASN A 74 -8.78 -38.46 -24.32
C ASN A 74 -7.67 -39.49 -24.12
N LEU A 75 -7.87 -40.37 -23.15
CA LEU A 75 -6.98 -41.47 -22.80
C LEU A 75 -7.64 -42.81 -23.19
N PRO A 76 -6.85 -43.89 -23.30
CA PRO A 76 -7.41 -45.24 -23.45
C PRO A 76 -8.44 -45.55 -22.35
N ALA A 77 -9.49 -46.30 -22.69
CA ALA A 77 -10.64 -46.61 -21.82
C ALA A 77 -11.63 -45.46 -21.53
N SER A 78 -11.74 -44.48 -22.44
CA SER A 78 -12.73 -43.38 -22.39
C SER A 78 -12.54 -42.42 -21.21
N ALA A 79 -11.35 -42.41 -20.61
CA ALA A 79 -10.98 -41.43 -19.61
C ALA A 79 -10.65 -40.09 -20.27
N GLN A 80 -11.29 -39.00 -19.82
CA GLN A 80 -10.92 -37.63 -20.17
C GLN A 80 -10.24 -36.98 -18.96
N ILE A 81 -9.17 -36.24 -19.23
CA ILE A 81 -8.50 -35.41 -18.21
C ILE A 81 -8.37 -33.97 -18.69
N GLU A 82 -8.42 -33.04 -17.76
CA GLU A 82 -8.30 -31.59 -17.99
C GLU A 82 -7.29 -31.01 -16.99
N PRO A 83 -5.99 -31.12 -17.29
CA PRO A 83 -4.98 -30.70 -16.34
C PRO A 83 -5.01 -29.19 -16.08
N LEU A 84 -4.85 -28.82 -14.81
CA LEU A 84 -4.75 -27.45 -14.33
C LEU A 84 -3.43 -27.29 -13.59
N ILE A 85 -2.66 -26.26 -13.96
CA ILE A 85 -1.43 -25.90 -13.25
C ILE A 85 -1.62 -24.54 -12.60
N GLY A 86 -1.53 -24.49 -11.28
CA GLY A 86 -1.51 -23.26 -10.49
C GLY A 86 -0.09 -23.00 -9.99
N SER A 87 0.41 -21.77 -10.15
CA SER A 87 1.79 -21.42 -9.76
C SER A 87 1.84 -20.12 -8.96
N GLY A 88 2.74 -20.09 -7.98
CA GLY A 88 3.20 -18.88 -7.31
C GLY A 88 4.70 -18.70 -7.53
N SER A 89 5.12 -17.50 -7.93
CA SER A 89 6.48 -17.24 -8.42
C SER A 89 7.07 -15.91 -7.92
N LEU A 90 8.39 -15.87 -7.85
CA LEU A 90 9.20 -14.66 -7.80
C LEU A 90 9.84 -14.42 -9.17
N LEU A 91 9.80 -13.17 -9.63
CA LEU A 91 10.46 -12.73 -10.85
C LEU A 91 11.61 -11.80 -10.46
N LEU A 92 12.81 -12.12 -10.93
CA LEU A 92 14.01 -11.31 -10.77
C LEU A 92 14.42 -10.72 -12.11
N TYR A 93 14.34 -9.39 -12.25
CA TYR A 93 14.73 -8.71 -13.49
C TYR A 93 16.24 -8.59 -13.58
N ALA A 94 16.86 -9.42 -14.41
CA ALA A 94 18.30 -9.46 -14.63
C ALA A 94 18.78 -8.29 -15.51
N LEU A 95 17.95 -7.85 -16.47
CA LEU A 95 18.20 -6.69 -17.32
C LEU A 95 16.90 -5.92 -17.53
N ASN A 96 16.97 -4.59 -17.40
CA ASN A 96 15.82 -3.72 -17.62
C ASN A 96 16.22 -2.55 -18.51
N ALA A 97 15.90 -2.65 -19.80
CA ALA A 97 16.09 -1.61 -20.80
C ALA A 97 14.75 -0.92 -21.11
N SER A 98 14.81 0.24 -21.78
CA SER A 98 13.63 1.10 -22.02
C SER A 98 12.45 0.41 -22.72
N ARG A 99 12.70 -0.60 -23.56
CA ARG A 99 11.66 -1.37 -24.27
C ARG A 99 11.72 -2.87 -24.06
N MET A 100 12.61 -3.35 -23.19
CA MET A 100 12.81 -4.78 -23.00
C MET A 100 13.25 -5.08 -21.58
N SER A 101 12.64 -6.09 -20.95
CA SER A 101 13.12 -6.65 -19.69
C SER A 101 13.39 -8.13 -19.85
N LEU A 102 14.56 -8.57 -19.37
CA LEU A 102 14.90 -9.98 -19.21
C LEU A 102 14.78 -10.33 -17.73
N TYR A 103 14.09 -11.42 -17.41
CA TYR A 103 13.89 -11.86 -16.04
C TYR A 103 14.10 -13.36 -15.88
N LEU A 104 14.55 -13.74 -14.69
CA LEU A 104 14.49 -15.11 -14.20
C LEU A 104 13.22 -15.29 -13.38
N ILE A 105 12.64 -16.48 -13.43
CA ILE A 105 11.45 -16.82 -12.66
C ILE A 105 11.69 -18.11 -11.88
N GLY A 106 11.27 -18.14 -10.63
CA GLY A 106 11.36 -19.32 -9.79
C GLY A 106 10.22 -19.37 -8.78
N GLY A 107 9.79 -20.56 -8.40
CA GLY A 107 8.67 -20.71 -7.48
C GLY A 107 8.20 -22.13 -7.32
N TYR A 108 6.91 -22.25 -6.99
CA TYR A 108 6.25 -23.52 -6.76
C TYR A 108 4.97 -23.65 -7.60
N SER A 109 4.73 -24.84 -8.11
CA SER A 109 3.58 -25.20 -8.93
C SER A 109 2.81 -26.37 -8.32
N ARG A 110 1.49 -26.31 -8.39
CA ARG A 110 0.56 -27.41 -8.14
C ARG A 110 -0.04 -27.85 -9.46
N LEU A 111 0.03 -29.15 -9.73
CA LEU A 111 -0.48 -29.76 -10.97
C LEU A 111 -1.63 -30.68 -10.60
N ASP A 112 -2.84 -30.35 -11.01
CA ASP A 112 -4.01 -31.20 -10.90
C ASP A 112 -4.21 -31.92 -12.23
N PHE A 113 -4.14 -33.25 -12.24
CA PHE A 113 -4.31 -34.07 -13.45
C PHE A 113 -5.78 -34.50 -13.67
N GLY A 114 -6.70 -34.06 -12.81
CA GLY A 114 -8.14 -34.27 -12.96
C GLY A 114 -8.69 -35.42 -12.11
N GLY A 115 -9.92 -35.84 -12.44
CA GLY A 115 -10.70 -36.78 -11.62
C GLY A 115 -10.63 -38.25 -12.02
N THR A 116 -10.02 -38.57 -13.16
CA THR A 116 -10.16 -39.90 -13.79
C THR A 116 -8.95 -40.78 -13.54
N SER A 117 -9.17 -42.02 -13.06
CA SER A 117 -8.09 -43.01 -12.88
C SER A 117 -7.40 -43.33 -14.21
N PRO A 118 -6.06 -43.50 -14.27
CA PRO A 118 -5.11 -43.45 -13.15
C PRO A 118 -4.60 -42.03 -12.82
N TYR A 119 -5.11 -40.99 -13.48
CA TYR A 119 -4.68 -39.59 -13.35
C TYR A 119 -5.44 -38.80 -12.26
N ARG A 120 -6.11 -39.50 -11.35
CA ARG A 120 -6.80 -38.88 -10.20
C ARG A 120 -5.82 -38.56 -9.09
N PHE A 121 -4.98 -37.56 -9.30
CA PHE A 121 -4.03 -37.09 -8.30
C PHE A 121 -3.58 -35.64 -8.56
N THR A 122 -3.01 -35.04 -7.53
CA THR A 122 -2.38 -33.72 -7.58
C THR A 122 -0.92 -33.86 -7.20
N ASP A 123 -0.05 -33.19 -7.94
CA ASP A 123 1.38 -33.13 -7.70
C ASP A 123 1.82 -31.72 -7.29
N GLY A 124 2.99 -31.67 -6.66
CA GLY A 124 3.66 -30.44 -6.26
C GLY A 124 5.08 -30.42 -6.78
N GLY A 125 5.47 -29.34 -7.44
CA GLY A 125 6.78 -29.19 -8.05
C GLY A 125 7.40 -27.83 -7.80
N VAL A 126 8.74 -27.80 -7.73
CA VAL A 126 9.50 -26.55 -7.81
C VAL A 126 9.72 -26.20 -9.26
N HIS A 127 9.64 -24.92 -9.62
CA HIS A 127 9.87 -24.49 -10.99
C HIS A 127 10.93 -23.40 -11.07
N GLY A 128 11.58 -23.38 -12.23
CA GLY A 128 12.57 -22.38 -12.61
C GLY A 128 12.46 -22.10 -14.10
N GLY A 129 12.77 -20.88 -14.50
CA GLY A 129 12.66 -20.46 -15.89
C GLY A 129 13.26 -19.09 -16.14
N ALA A 130 13.07 -18.64 -17.37
CA ALA A 130 13.44 -17.30 -17.80
C ALA A 130 12.42 -16.80 -18.82
N GLY A 131 12.27 -15.48 -18.87
CA GLY A 131 11.41 -14.86 -19.85
C GLY A 131 11.85 -13.46 -20.21
N VAL A 132 11.23 -12.96 -21.27
CA VAL A 132 11.46 -11.64 -21.83
C VAL A 132 10.14 -10.91 -22.00
N LYS A 133 10.13 -9.62 -21.68
CA LYS A 133 9.03 -8.69 -21.95
C LYS A 133 9.49 -7.69 -22.99
N PHE A 134 8.73 -7.51 -24.07
CA PHE A 134 8.91 -6.46 -25.07
C PHE A 134 7.80 -5.43 -24.93
N PHE A 135 8.14 -4.22 -24.51
CA PHE A 135 7.16 -3.17 -24.26
C PHE A 135 6.84 -2.43 -25.55
N MET A 136 5.57 -2.48 -25.97
CA MET A 136 5.08 -1.65 -27.09
C MET A 136 4.59 -0.29 -26.60
N SER A 137 4.26 -0.16 -25.31
CA SER A 137 3.92 1.10 -24.65
C SER A 137 4.27 1.06 -23.15
N SER A 138 3.99 2.13 -22.42
CA SER A 138 4.08 2.15 -20.95
C SER A 138 3.13 1.15 -20.29
N ARG A 139 2.06 0.68 -20.98
CA ARG A 139 0.99 -0.15 -20.41
C ARG A 139 0.83 -1.51 -21.04
N PHE A 140 1.57 -1.81 -22.10
CA PHE A 140 1.40 -3.03 -22.87
C PHE A 140 2.76 -3.63 -23.24
N ALA A 141 2.91 -4.93 -22.97
CA ALA A 141 4.07 -5.70 -23.40
C ALA A 141 3.64 -7.06 -23.98
N LEU A 142 4.45 -7.54 -24.92
CA LEU A 142 4.47 -8.96 -25.29
C LEU A 142 5.40 -9.69 -24.33
N ARG A 143 5.02 -10.88 -23.88
CA ARG A 143 5.79 -11.68 -22.93
C ARG A 143 6.00 -13.09 -23.46
N PHE A 144 7.25 -13.56 -23.41
CA PHE A 144 7.65 -14.92 -23.76
C PHE A 144 8.40 -15.54 -22.60
N GLU A 145 8.11 -16.79 -22.27
CA GLU A 145 8.69 -17.46 -21.11
C GLU A 145 8.89 -18.95 -21.37
N GLY A 146 10.03 -19.48 -20.95
CA GLY A 146 10.30 -20.92 -20.84
C GLY A 146 10.48 -21.31 -19.37
N ARG A 147 9.82 -22.38 -18.95
CA ARG A 147 9.82 -22.88 -17.57
C ARG A 147 9.98 -24.39 -17.53
N GLY A 148 10.81 -24.87 -16.61
CA GLY A 148 10.85 -26.27 -16.18
C GLY A 148 10.19 -26.43 -14.82
N ILE A 149 9.34 -27.44 -14.66
CA ILE A 149 8.68 -27.80 -13.41
C ILE A 149 9.18 -29.18 -13.00
N TYR A 150 9.91 -29.25 -11.89
CA TYR A 150 10.42 -30.49 -11.32
C TYR A 150 9.58 -30.92 -10.12
N THR A 151 8.93 -32.06 -10.28
CA THR A 151 8.15 -32.74 -9.24
C THR A 151 9.02 -33.82 -8.59
N PRO A 152 9.57 -33.60 -7.39
CA PRO A 152 10.46 -34.56 -6.74
C PRO A 152 9.75 -35.85 -6.28
N THR A 153 8.46 -35.74 -5.99
CA THR A 153 7.59 -36.86 -5.56
C THR A 153 6.24 -36.72 -6.23
N THR A 154 5.87 -37.69 -7.07
CA THR A 154 4.53 -37.78 -7.68
C THR A 154 3.63 -38.75 -6.94
N ASN A 155 2.35 -38.41 -6.88
CA ASN A 155 1.27 -39.27 -6.40
C ASN A 155 0.76 -40.24 -7.49
N ALA A 156 1.32 -40.21 -8.69
CA ALA A 156 1.05 -41.20 -9.72
C ALA A 156 1.30 -42.63 -9.21
N THR A 157 0.36 -43.53 -9.51
CA THR A 157 0.48 -44.97 -9.24
C THR A 157 1.26 -45.72 -10.33
N PHE A 158 1.78 -44.99 -11.32
CA PHE A 158 2.54 -45.48 -12.45
C PHE A 158 3.83 -44.66 -12.62
N GLY A 159 4.77 -45.17 -13.41
CA GLY A 159 6.00 -44.46 -13.73
C GLY A 159 6.97 -44.29 -12.54
N PRO A 160 8.04 -43.50 -12.75
CA PRO A 160 8.99 -43.15 -11.69
C PRO A 160 8.36 -42.19 -10.68
N LYS A 161 9.00 -42.06 -9.52
CA LYS A 161 8.49 -41.22 -8.43
C LYS A 161 8.82 -39.74 -8.57
N ASN A 162 9.53 -39.33 -9.61
CA ASN A 162 9.77 -37.93 -9.94
C ASN A 162 9.36 -37.64 -11.40
N ALA A 163 9.11 -36.38 -11.71
CA ALA A 163 8.71 -35.95 -13.05
C ALA A 163 9.27 -34.57 -13.38
N THR A 164 9.59 -34.32 -14.65
CA THR A 164 9.92 -32.98 -15.14
C THR A 164 9.04 -32.59 -16.32
N HIS A 165 8.29 -31.50 -16.16
CA HIS A 165 7.48 -30.91 -17.21
C HIS A 165 8.16 -29.66 -17.76
N LEU A 166 8.02 -29.40 -19.05
CA LEU A 166 8.50 -28.17 -19.68
C LEU A 166 7.31 -27.37 -20.21
N VAL A 167 7.28 -26.07 -19.93
CA VAL A 167 6.23 -25.16 -20.38
C VAL A 167 6.88 -24.03 -21.15
N ALA A 168 6.44 -23.81 -22.38
CA ALA A 168 6.72 -22.60 -23.14
C ALA A 168 5.44 -21.77 -23.22
N SER A 169 5.52 -20.48 -22.94
CA SER A 169 4.36 -19.57 -23.01
C SER A 169 4.66 -18.30 -23.78
N ALA A 170 3.64 -17.78 -24.45
CA ALA A 170 3.65 -16.51 -25.14
C ALA A 170 2.32 -15.80 -24.85
N GLY A 171 2.39 -14.51 -24.52
CA GLY A 171 1.21 -13.78 -24.10
C GLY A 171 1.38 -12.28 -24.13
N VAL A 172 0.36 -11.61 -23.60
CA VAL A 172 0.30 -10.16 -23.46
C VAL A 172 0.24 -9.80 -21.98
N SER A 173 0.87 -8.70 -21.62
CA SER A 173 0.88 -8.13 -20.29
C SER A 173 0.34 -6.70 -20.36
N PHE A 174 -0.68 -6.43 -19.57
CA PHE A 174 -1.24 -5.11 -19.35
C PHE A 174 -0.81 -4.61 -17.97
N PHE A 175 -0.35 -3.37 -17.91
CA PHE A 175 0.11 -2.76 -16.67
C PHE A 175 -0.82 -1.63 -16.26
N GLN A 176 -1.12 -1.55 -14.97
CA GLN A 176 -1.83 -0.40 -14.44
C GLN A 176 -0.98 0.85 -14.67
N SER A 177 -1.60 1.84 -15.32
CA SER A 177 -1.03 3.14 -15.58
C SER A 177 -1.04 3.98 -14.30
N SER A 178 -0.09 3.76 -13.41
CA SER A 178 0.45 4.90 -12.68
C SER A 178 1.58 5.41 -13.57
N GLY A 179 1.42 6.60 -14.17
CA GLY A 179 2.63 7.35 -14.54
C GLY A 179 3.51 7.53 -13.30
N PRO A 180 4.64 8.26 -13.39
CA PRO A 180 5.20 8.80 -12.16
C PRO A 180 4.05 9.49 -11.39
N PRO A 181 3.92 9.30 -10.05
CA PRO A 181 3.02 10.12 -9.26
C PRO A 181 3.24 11.56 -9.70
N ALA A 182 2.15 12.27 -9.97
CA ALA A 182 2.26 13.69 -10.24
C ALA A 182 3.02 14.29 -9.05
N ALA A 183 4.04 15.10 -9.34
CA ALA A 183 4.82 15.75 -8.29
C ALA A 183 3.87 16.48 -7.35
N ASP A 184 4.14 16.36 -6.07
CA ASP A 184 3.36 16.86 -4.94
C ASP A 184 4.42 17.22 -3.90
N ALA A 185 4.83 18.49 -3.90
CA ALA A 185 6.03 18.99 -3.25
C ALA A 185 5.87 19.16 -1.74
N ASP A 186 4.69 19.53 -1.28
CA ASP A 186 4.35 19.74 0.14
C ASP A 186 3.59 18.55 0.77
N HIS A 187 3.22 17.56 -0.04
CA HIS A 187 2.63 16.30 0.40
C HIS A 187 1.24 16.46 1.04
N ASP A 188 0.47 17.43 0.58
CA ASP A 188 -0.91 17.66 1.01
C ASP A 188 -1.93 16.73 0.31
N GLY A 189 -1.47 15.97 -0.69
CA GLY A 189 -2.28 15.03 -1.47
C GLY A 189 -2.85 15.61 -2.76
N VAL A 190 -2.54 16.86 -3.09
CA VAL A 190 -2.90 17.54 -4.34
C VAL A 190 -1.63 17.75 -5.17
N PRO A 191 -1.58 17.24 -6.42
CA PRO A 191 -0.38 17.40 -7.23
C PRO A 191 -0.04 18.86 -7.56
N ASP A 192 1.24 19.23 -7.64
CA ASP A 192 1.80 20.56 -7.93
C ASP A 192 1.13 21.30 -9.11
N LYS A 193 0.62 20.55 -10.09
CA LYS A 193 -0.05 21.11 -11.28
C LYS A 193 -1.51 21.51 -11.04
N GLN A 194 -2.10 21.01 -9.97
CA GLN A 194 -3.49 21.18 -9.54
C GLN A 194 -3.56 21.91 -8.19
N ASP A 195 -2.44 21.99 -7.49
CA ASP A 195 -2.28 22.73 -6.24
C ASP A 195 -2.19 24.24 -6.51
N ALA A 196 -3.06 24.98 -5.84
CA ALA A 196 -3.17 26.42 -5.86
C ALA A 196 -2.50 27.08 -4.64
N CYS A 197 -2.18 26.30 -3.61
CA CYS A 197 -1.63 26.74 -2.34
C CYS A 197 -0.37 25.91 -2.01
N PRO A 198 0.75 26.19 -2.71
CA PRO A 198 2.00 25.50 -2.44
C PRO A 198 2.48 25.80 -1.01
N ASP A 199 3.17 24.82 -0.42
CA ASP A 199 3.73 24.86 0.94
C ASP A 199 2.69 24.71 2.05
N THR A 200 1.64 23.93 1.82
CA THR A 200 0.68 23.58 2.86
C THR A 200 1.34 22.79 4.01
N PRO A 201 1.10 23.17 5.28
CA PRO A 201 1.65 22.44 6.41
C PRO A 201 1.22 20.97 6.45
N LEU A 202 2.18 20.08 6.73
CA LEU A 202 1.91 18.65 6.82
C LEU A 202 0.84 18.34 7.87
N GLY A 203 -0.21 17.64 7.46
CA GLY A 203 -1.33 17.26 8.32
C GLY A 203 -2.49 18.26 8.30
N ALA A 204 -2.32 19.44 7.69
CA ALA A 204 -3.45 20.34 7.45
C ALA A 204 -4.44 19.69 6.48
N THR A 205 -5.72 19.92 6.71
CA THR A 205 -6.80 19.47 5.83
C THR A 205 -6.97 20.48 4.70
N VAL A 206 -6.87 20.00 3.45
CA VAL A 206 -6.96 20.85 2.24
C VAL A 206 -8.21 20.60 1.42
N ASP A 207 -8.61 21.63 0.66
CA ASP A 207 -9.62 21.51 -0.38
C ASP A 207 -9.08 20.79 -1.64
N LYS A 208 -9.91 20.67 -2.69
CA LYS A 208 -9.51 20.01 -3.95
C LYS A 208 -8.41 20.75 -4.73
N ARG A 209 -8.03 21.95 -4.30
CA ARG A 209 -7.01 22.79 -4.90
C ARG A 209 -5.79 22.91 -3.99
N GLY A 210 -5.67 22.08 -2.96
CA GLY A 210 -4.53 22.08 -2.03
C GLY A 210 -4.58 23.21 -1.00
N CYS A 211 -5.67 23.97 -0.92
CA CYS A 211 -5.73 25.11 -0.02
C CYS A 211 -6.29 24.72 1.36
N PRO A 212 -5.55 24.96 2.46
CA PRO A 212 -6.04 24.71 3.80
C PRO A 212 -7.02 25.81 4.24
N SER A 213 -7.73 25.53 5.33
CA SER A 213 -8.65 26.47 5.96
C SER A 213 -8.51 26.43 7.47
N ASP A 214 -8.92 27.50 8.14
CA ASP A 214 -9.03 27.63 9.58
C ASP A 214 -10.50 27.98 9.86
N SER A 215 -11.23 27.06 10.51
CA SER A 215 -12.69 27.14 10.60
C SER A 215 -13.19 28.06 11.70
N ASP A 216 -12.48 28.12 12.82
CA ASP A 216 -12.82 28.94 13.99
C ASP A 216 -11.99 30.23 14.06
N GLY A 217 -10.95 30.35 13.24
CA GLY A 217 -10.19 31.57 13.05
C GLY A 217 -9.21 31.85 14.18
N ASP A 218 -8.79 30.82 14.91
CA ASP A 218 -7.86 30.93 16.03
C ASP A 218 -6.38 31.03 15.59
N GLY A 219 -6.11 30.84 14.29
CA GLY A 219 -4.79 30.88 13.69
C GLY A 219 -4.14 29.51 13.48
N VAL A 220 -4.80 28.41 13.84
CA VAL A 220 -4.35 27.03 13.63
C VAL A 220 -5.21 26.37 12.56
N LEU A 221 -4.55 25.86 11.51
CA LEU A 221 -5.27 25.28 10.37
C LEU A 221 -6.03 24.00 10.76
N ASN A 222 -7.18 23.80 10.12
CA ASN A 222 -7.94 22.56 10.20
C ASN A 222 -7.03 21.34 9.97
N GLY A 223 -7.23 20.26 10.74
CA GLY A 223 -6.47 19.02 10.63
C GLY A 223 -5.19 18.97 11.48
N ILE A 224 -4.59 20.12 11.78
CA ILE A 224 -3.52 20.25 12.79
C ILE A 224 -4.00 20.90 14.09
N ASP A 225 -5.17 21.53 14.06
CA ASP A 225 -5.90 21.99 15.24
C ASP A 225 -6.48 20.80 16.04
N LYS A 226 -6.21 20.80 17.35
CA LYS A 226 -6.69 19.80 18.31
C LYS A 226 -7.93 20.23 19.07
N CYS A 227 -8.24 21.51 19.08
CA CYS A 227 -9.36 22.10 19.80
C CYS A 227 -10.25 22.85 18.82
N PRO A 228 -10.96 22.13 17.92
CA PRO A 228 -11.88 22.76 17.00
C PRO A 228 -12.98 23.47 17.78
N ASP A 229 -13.42 24.61 17.24
CA ASP A 229 -14.45 25.49 17.80
C ASP A 229 -13.94 26.40 18.94
N THR A 230 -12.67 26.84 18.88
CA THR A 230 -12.14 27.82 19.82
C THR A 230 -12.93 29.14 19.76
N PRO A 231 -13.37 29.69 20.90
CA PRO A 231 -14.08 30.97 20.91
C PRO A 231 -13.25 32.12 20.33
N ALA A 232 -13.89 32.94 19.49
CA ALA A 232 -13.25 34.09 18.88
C ALA A 232 -12.65 35.04 19.93
N GLY A 233 -11.36 35.33 19.80
CA GLY A 233 -10.60 36.19 20.70
C GLY A 233 -9.93 35.48 21.87
N ALA A 234 -10.18 34.17 22.07
CA ALA A 234 -9.42 33.38 23.03
C ALA A 234 -7.96 33.25 22.54
N THR A 235 -7.03 33.22 23.49
CA THR A 235 -5.61 32.97 23.19
C THR A 235 -5.37 31.48 23.14
N VAL A 236 -4.78 30.99 22.04
CA VAL A 236 -4.50 29.57 21.83
C VAL A 236 -3.01 29.25 21.83
N ASP A 237 -2.69 28.01 22.15
CA ASP A 237 -1.37 27.45 21.96
C ASP A 237 -1.11 27.04 20.49
N ALA A 238 0.08 26.49 20.21
CA ALA A 238 0.45 26.05 18.85
C ALA A 238 -0.39 24.86 18.33
N THR A 239 -1.29 24.30 19.14
CA THR A 239 -2.20 23.21 18.79
C THR A 239 -3.66 23.65 18.68
N GLY A 240 -3.94 24.95 18.79
CA GLY A 240 -5.29 25.54 18.70
C GLY A 240 -6.05 25.48 20.01
N CYS A 241 -5.42 25.02 21.10
CA CYS A 241 -6.12 24.82 22.36
C CYS A 241 -6.03 26.06 23.26
N PRO A 242 -7.16 26.61 23.73
CA PRO A 242 -7.17 27.74 24.63
C PRO A 242 -6.85 27.31 26.07
N HIS A 243 -6.40 28.26 26.88
CA HIS A 243 -6.12 28.07 28.30
C HIS A 243 -6.97 29.01 29.16
N ASP A 244 -7.16 28.65 30.42
CA ASP A 244 -7.77 29.47 31.47
C ASP A 244 -6.76 29.46 32.62
N SER A 245 -5.98 30.54 32.72
CA SER A 245 -4.79 30.60 33.58
C SER A 245 -5.13 30.68 35.07
N ASP A 246 -6.26 31.28 35.44
CA ASP A 246 -6.68 31.44 36.84
C ASP A 246 -7.80 30.48 37.27
N GLY A 247 -8.41 29.78 36.31
CA GLY A 247 -9.37 28.71 36.54
C GLY A 247 -10.76 29.20 36.95
N ASP A 248 -11.10 30.44 36.60
CA ASP A 248 -12.39 31.05 36.92
C ASP A 248 -13.53 30.64 35.96
N GLY A 249 -13.20 29.97 34.86
CA GLY A 249 -14.10 29.48 33.83
C GLY A 249 -14.18 30.36 32.58
N VAL A 250 -13.42 31.45 32.50
CA VAL A 250 -13.31 32.31 31.32
C VAL A 250 -11.92 32.16 30.70
N LEU A 251 -11.88 31.85 29.40
CA LEU A 251 -10.61 31.58 28.71
C LEU A 251 -9.73 32.84 28.61
N ASP A 252 -8.42 32.62 28.65
CA ASP A 252 -7.40 33.65 28.40
C ASP A 252 -7.67 34.34 27.05
N GLY A 253 -7.46 35.65 26.99
CA GLY A 253 -7.70 36.49 25.81
C GLY A 253 -9.12 37.06 25.71
N ILE A 254 -10.12 36.36 26.24
CA ILE A 254 -11.49 36.88 26.40
C ILE A 254 -11.81 37.33 27.83
N ASP A 255 -11.03 36.88 28.81
CA ASP A 255 -11.06 37.37 30.19
C ASP A 255 -10.62 38.85 30.31
N LYS A 256 -11.40 39.65 31.04
CA LYS A 256 -11.15 41.06 31.33
C LYS A 256 -10.50 41.29 32.69
N CYS A 257 -10.55 40.32 33.58
CA CYS A 257 -10.04 40.39 34.93
C CYS A 257 -9.08 39.22 35.20
N PRO A 258 -7.91 39.20 34.54
CA PRO A 258 -6.93 38.15 34.77
C PRO A 258 -6.48 38.11 36.23
N ASP A 259 -6.20 36.91 36.73
CA ASP A 259 -5.78 36.62 38.10
C ASP A 259 -6.93 36.64 39.14
N THR A 260 -8.15 36.28 38.73
CA THR A 260 -9.27 36.07 39.64
C THR A 260 -8.90 35.03 40.71
N PRO A 261 -9.09 35.34 42.02
CA PRO A 261 -8.78 34.37 43.07
C PRO A 261 -9.63 33.11 42.99
N ALA A 262 -9.00 31.94 43.18
CA ALA A 262 -9.67 30.65 43.12
C ALA A 262 -10.92 30.57 44.03
N GLY A 263 -12.04 30.16 43.44
CA GLY A 263 -13.33 30.00 44.13
C GLY A 263 -14.20 31.27 44.20
N VAL A 264 -13.72 32.40 43.66
CA VAL A 264 -14.54 33.59 43.46
C VAL A 264 -15.51 33.36 42.29
N LYS A 265 -16.77 33.79 42.43
CA LYS A 265 -17.73 33.76 41.32
C LYS A 265 -17.49 34.95 40.41
N VAL A 266 -17.36 34.69 39.12
CA VAL A 266 -17.18 35.70 38.08
C VAL A 266 -18.40 35.82 37.17
N ASP A 267 -18.49 36.95 36.47
CA ASP A 267 -19.43 37.14 35.37
C ASP A 267 -18.89 36.56 34.05
N GLU A 268 -19.62 36.76 32.95
CA GLU A 268 -19.23 36.27 31.61
C GLU A 268 -17.92 36.89 31.08
N LYS A 269 -17.36 37.90 31.76
CA LYS A 269 -16.12 38.57 31.40
C LYS A 269 -14.95 38.19 32.31
N GLY A 270 -15.13 37.22 33.21
CA GLY A 270 -14.12 36.80 34.19
C GLY A 270 -14.01 37.75 35.39
N CYS A 271 -14.92 38.73 35.52
CA CYS A 271 -14.80 39.73 36.56
C CYS A 271 -15.68 39.40 37.78
N PRO A 272 -15.15 39.56 39.02
CA PRO A 272 -15.94 39.39 40.23
C PRO A 272 -17.03 40.48 40.33
N PRO A 273 -18.16 40.20 41.00
CA PRO A 273 -19.15 41.23 41.28
C PRO A 273 -18.51 42.36 42.07
N ALA A 274 -18.91 43.60 41.75
CA ALA A 274 -18.48 44.76 42.50
C ALA A 274 -18.76 44.53 44.00
N PRO A 275 -17.79 44.82 44.89
CA PRO A 275 -18.02 44.69 46.32
C PRO A 275 -19.20 45.59 46.76
N PRO A 276 -19.93 45.23 47.82
CA PRO A 276 -21.06 46.02 48.29
C PRO A 276 -20.63 47.45 48.61
N ASP A 277 -21.41 48.41 48.13
CA ASP A 277 -21.33 49.84 48.46
C ASP A 277 -22.73 50.24 48.96
N SER A 278 -22.91 50.15 50.28
CA SER A 278 -24.22 50.32 50.90
C SER A 278 -24.69 51.78 50.94
N ASP A 279 -23.77 52.74 50.92
CA ASP A 279 -24.05 54.18 50.99
C ASP A 279 -23.88 54.92 49.66
N GLY A 280 -23.43 54.23 48.60
CA GLY A 280 -23.33 54.74 47.24
C GLY A 280 -22.25 55.82 47.07
N ASP A 281 -21.23 55.81 47.92
CA ASP A 281 -20.15 56.81 47.95
C ASP A 281 -18.98 56.46 47.01
N GLY A 282 -19.02 55.28 46.39
CA GLY A 282 -17.99 54.78 45.49
C GLY A 282 -16.82 54.09 46.21
N VAL A 283 -16.92 53.82 47.51
CA VAL A 283 -15.95 53.07 48.33
C VAL A 283 -16.57 51.76 48.80
N ASP A 284 -15.81 50.68 48.74
CA ASP A 284 -16.32 49.37 49.15
C ASP A 284 -16.50 49.23 50.67
N ASP A 285 -17.52 48.49 51.10
CA ASP A 285 -17.90 48.33 52.51
C ASP A 285 -16.85 47.66 53.42
N SER A 286 -15.90 46.92 52.83
CA SER A 286 -14.78 46.27 53.52
C SER A 286 -13.57 47.20 53.73
N MET A 287 -13.53 48.37 53.09
CA MET A 287 -12.49 49.36 53.32
C MET A 287 -12.62 49.98 54.72
N PRO A 288 -11.51 50.11 55.48
CA PRO A 288 -11.55 50.67 56.82
C PRO A 288 -11.96 52.14 56.80
N ASN A 289 -12.89 52.50 57.69
CA ASN A 289 -13.53 53.83 57.85
C ASN A 289 -12.59 55.06 57.94
N ARG A 290 -11.26 54.86 58.02
CA ARG A 290 -10.26 55.94 58.00
C ARG A 290 -9.89 56.42 56.60
N LEU A 291 -10.41 55.79 55.56
CA LEU A 291 -10.17 56.16 54.15
C LEU A 291 -11.44 56.60 53.42
N ARG A 292 -12.59 56.69 54.12
CA ARG A 292 -13.82 57.25 53.56
C ARG A 292 -13.75 58.80 53.60
N PRO A 293 -14.05 59.50 52.50
CA PRO A 293 -13.98 60.97 52.41
C PRO A 293 -14.96 61.71 53.32
#